data_AF-A0A6J4V4L3-F1
#
_entry.id   AF-A0A6J4V4L3-F1
#
_cell.length_a   1.000
_cell.length_b   1.000
_cell.length_c   1.000
_cell.angle_alpha   90.00
_cell.angle_beta   90.00
_cell.angle_gamma   90.00
#
_symmetry.space_group_name_H-M   'P 1'
#
loop_
_entity.id
_entity.type
_entity.pdbx_description
1 polymer ?
#
loop_
_entity_poly.entity_id
_entity_poly.type
_entity_poly.pdbx_seq_one_letter_code
_entity_poly.pdbx_strand_id
1 'polypeptide(L)'
;MSDIRSRPSLAGRDERPYPGPTAGASRTVTGSFPFLIVVALFVTSLITANTVAVKILEFGPWITDAGLLTFPVAYIVGDVLTEVYGYAAARRVIWLGFVCNALAVGTYQLAGALPAEASWDGGAAWSRIFDATPRLLVASLCAYLVGEFANSYVLARLKVLTEGRWLWTRTISSTLIGQGL
;
A
#
# COMPACT_ATOMS: atom_id res chain seq x y z
N MET A 1 -33.38 57.21 -50.87
CA MET A 1 -33.51 56.11 -49.90
C MET A 1 -33.89 54.85 -50.65
N SER A 2 -32.93 54.17 -51.29
CA SER A 2 -32.19 53.01 -50.76
C SER A 2 -33.05 51.74 -50.69
N ASP A 3 -33.20 51.11 -51.86
CA ASP A 3 -33.42 49.67 -52.01
C ASP A 3 -32.16 48.90 -51.57
N ILE A 4 -32.30 47.59 -51.38
CA ILE A 4 -31.30 46.51 -51.17
C ILE A 4 -31.70 45.63 -49.98
N ARG A 5 -32.54 44.64 -50.34
CA ARG A 5 -32.50 43.29 -49.78
C ARG A 5 -31.11 42.69 -50.03
N SER A 6 -30.45 42.23 -48.98
CA SER A 6 -29.45 41.14 -49.06
C SER A 6 -28.93 40.79 -47.67
N ARG A 7 -29.74 40.08 -46.88
CA ARG A 7 -29.18 39.27 -45.80
C ARG A 7 -28.52 38.05 -46.46
N PRO A 8 -27.21 37.81 -46.26
CA PRO A 8 -26.59 36.59 -46.76
C PRO A 8 -27.18 35.38 -46.02
N SER A 9 -27.69 34.44 -46.81
CA SER A 9 -28.18 33.13 -46.39
C SER A 9 -27.03 32.36 -45.72
N LEU A 10 -27.16 32.08 -44.42
CA LEU A 10 -26.27 31.16 -43.69
C LEU A 10 -26.64 29.70 -44.02
N ALA A 11 -26.67 29.36 -45.30
CA ALA A 11 -26.76 27.99 -45.78
C ALA A 11 -25.33 27.45 -45.95
N GLY A 12 -24.97 26.44 -45.16
CA GLY A 12 -23.75 25.66 -45.38
C GLY A 12 -22.67 25.72 -44.31
N ARG A 13 -23.02 25.81 -43.01
CA ARG A 13 -22.09 25.28 -42.00
C ARG A 13 -22.39 23.80 -41.83
N ASP A 14 -21.49 23.00 -42.40
CA ASP A 14 -21.29 21.58 -42.13
C ASP A 14 -21.43 21.31 -40.62
N GLU A 15 -22.62 20.90 -40.17
CA GLU A 15 -22.86 20.39 -38.81
C GLU A 15 -22.29 18.97 -38.69
N ARG A 16 -20.98 18.83 -38.90
CA ARG A 16 -20.33 17.57 -38.55
C ARG A 16 -20.52 17.42 -37.04
N PRO A 17 -21.14 16.31 -36.58
CA PRO A 17 -21.24 16.06 -35.15
C PRO A 17 -19.83 16.12 -34.58
N TYR A 18 -19.62 16.97 -33.56
CA TYR A 18 -18.41 16.87 -32.75
C TYR A 18 -18.31 15.40 -32.30
N PRO A 19 -17.17 14.72 -32.53
CA PRO A 19 -16.99 13.41 -31.93
C PRO A 19 -17.11 13.62 -30.42
N GLY A 20 -18.17 13.06 -29.84
CA GLY A 20 -18.37 13.06 -28.41
C GLY A 20 -17.12 12.48 -27.73
N PRO A 21 -16.88 12.77 -26.44
CA PRO A 21 -15.76 12.22 -25.72
C PRO A 21 -15.71 10.72 -26.00
N THR A 22 -14.65 10.26 -26.68
CA THR A 22 -14.43 8.84 -26.84
C THR A 22 -14.48 8.28 -25.43
N ALA A 23 -15.41 7.36 -25.19
CA ALA A 23 -15.56 6.69 -23.92
C ALA A 23 -14.24 5.97 -23.65
N GLY A 24 -13.29 6.70 -23.06
CA GLY A 24 -12.07 6.18 -22.53
C GLY A 24 -12.52 5.23 -21.47
N ALA A 25 -12.51 3.95 -21.82
CA ALA A 25 -12.89 2.86 -20.95
C ALA A 25 -12.29 3.16 -19.58
N SER A 26 -13.17 3.42 -18.61
CA SER A 26 -12.78 3.51 -17.21
C SER A 26 -12.28 2.11 -16.87
N ARG A 27 -11.00 1.85 -17.14
CA ARG A 27 -10.35 0.63 -16.70
C ARG A 27 -10.48 0.68 -15.20
N THR A 28 -11.34 -0.16 -14.67
CA THR A 28 -11.40 -0.50 -13.26
C THR A 28 -10.00 -0.97 -12.90
N VAL A 29 -9.19 -0.06 -12.38
CA VAL A 29 -7.75 -0.25 -12.15
C VAL A 29 -7.54 -1.43 -11.18
N THR A 30 -8.52 -1.63 -10.29
CA THR A 30 -8.71 -2.80 -9.42
C THR A 30 -9.03 -4.05 -10.25
N GLY A 31 -8.00 -4.84 -10.58
CA GLY A 31 -8.12 -6.09 -11.34
C GLY A 31 -7.21 -6.19 -12.56
N SER A 32 -6.42 -5.16 -12.86
CA SER A 32 -5.42 -5.21 -13.92
C SER A 32 -4.25 -6.14 -13.55
N PHE A 33 -3.62 -6.78 -14.53
CA PHE A 33 -2.46 -7.65 -14.30
C PHE A 33 -1.31 -6.95 -13.53
N PRO A 34 -0.96 -5.68 -13.81
CA PRO A 34 0.02 -4.94 -13.01
C PRO A 34 -0.40 -4.75 -11.55
N PHE A 35 -1.70 -4.52 -11.29
CA PHE A 35 -2.22 -4.41 -9.93
C PHE A 35 -2.03 -5.74 -9.18
N LEU A 36 -2.34 -6.86 -9.81
CA LEU A 36 -2.14 -8.19 -9.20
C LEU A 36 -0.68 -8.46 -8.86
N ILE A 37 0.26 -8.04 -9.72
CA ILE A 37 1.70 -8.15 -9.44
C ILE A 37 2.07 -7.34 -8.18
N VAL A 38 1.65 -6.07 -8.12
CA VAL A 38 1.95 -5.20 -6.98
C VAL A 38 1.35 -5.77 -5.68
N VAL A 39 0.11 -6.26 -5.74
CA VAL A 39 -0.55 -6.92 -4.59
C VAL A 39 0.21 -8.18 -4.17
N ALA A 40 0.56 -9.05 -5.12
CA ALA A 40 1.29 -10.29 -4.81
C ALA A 40 2.66 -9.99 -4.19
N LEU A 41 3.40 -9.01 -4.74
CA LEU A 41 4.68 -8.56 -4.19
C LEU A 41 4.51 -8.00 -2.79
N PHE A 42 3.50 -7.16 -2.55
CA PHE A 42 3.22 -6.59 -1.24
C PHE A 42 2.93 -7.67 -0.20
N VAL A 43 1.99 -8.58 -0.51
CA VAL A 43 1.58 -9.64 0.42
C VAL A 43 2.73 -10.60 0.70
N THR A 44 3.48 -11.00 -0.33
CA THR A 44 4.65 -11.87 -0.17
C THR A 44 5.72 -11.20 0.68
N SER A 45 5.98 -9.92 0.42
CA SER A 45 6.94 -9.11 1.19
C SER A 45 6.52 -9.00 2.67
N LEU A 46 5.24 -8.70 2.94
CA LEU A 46 4.71 -8.61 4.31
C LEU A 46 4.84 -9.93 5.08
N ILE A 47 4.47 -11.06 4.47
CA ILE A 47 4.58 -12.38 5.11
C ILE A 47 6.05 -12.73 5.35
N THR A 48 6.90 -12.54 4.34
CA THR A 48 8.33 -12.85 4.44
C THR A 48 9.01 -12.02 5.53
N ALA A 49 8.72 -10.71 5.59
CA ALA A 49 9.26 -9.82 6.61
C ALA A 49 8.90 -10.30 8.02
N ASN A 50 7.62 -10.65 8.26
CA ASN A 50 7.19 -11.13 9.57
C ASN A 50 7.80 -12.48 9.95
N THR A 51 8.01 -13.40 9.01
CA THR A 51 8.61 -14.70 9.28
C THR A 51 10.11 -14.61 9.50
N VAL A 52 10.81 -13.80 8.71
CA VAL A 52 12.27 -13.66 8.76
C VAL A 52 12.72 -12.80 9.95
N ALA A 53 11.86 -11.91 10.47
CA ALA A 53 12.14 -11.07 11.64
C ALA A 53 12.48 -11.84 12.93
N VAL A 54 12.25 -13.17 12.96
CA VAL A 54 12.69 -14.03 14.07
C VAL A 54 14.21 -14.11 14.16
N LYS A 55 14.91 -13.97 13.02
CA LYS A 55 16.37 -13.97 12.96
C LYS A 55 16.89 -12.58 13.29
N ILE A 56 17.65 -12.48 14.37
CA ILE A 56 18.39 -11.27 14.72
C ILE A 56 19.71 -11.24 13.96
N LEU A 57 20.02 -10.10 13.36
CA LEU A 57 21.24 -9.78 12.66
C LEU A 57 22.10 -8.85 13.51
N GLU A 58 23.41 -9.02 13.39
CA GLU A 58 24.42 -8.18 14.02
C GLU A 58 25.29 -7.55 12.94
N PHE A 59 25.35 -6.23 12.92
CA PHE A 59 26.18 -5.43 12.02
C PHE A 59 27.12 -4.57 12.86
N GLY A 60 28.20 -5.18 13.36
CA GLY A 60 29.10 -4.52 14.30
C GLY A 60 28.34 -4.13 15.58
N PRO A 61 28.30 -2.84 15.99
CA PRO A 61 27.60 -2.43 17.21
C PRO A 61 26.07 -2.39 17.07
N TRP A 62 25.52 -2.62 15.88
CA TRP A 62 24.08 -2.50 15.61
C TRP A 62 23.40 -3.87 15.61
N ILE A 63 22.28 -3.97 16.33
CA ILE A 63 21.44 -5.17 16.37
C ILE A 63 20.11 -4.83 15.68
N THR A 64 19.72 -5.63 14.70
CA THR A 64 18.48 -5.47 13.94
C THR A 64 17.88 -6.82 13.60
N ASP A 65 16.60 -6.89 13.24
CA ASP A 65 16.01 -8.12 12.76
C ASP A 65 16.19 -8.29 11.24
N ALA A 66 16.15 -9.54 10.77
CA ALA A 66 16.34 -9.84 9.36
C ALA A 66 15.16 -9.40 8.48
N GLY A 67 14.04 -8.95 9.05
CA GLY A 67 12.96 -8.30 8.32
C GLY A 67 13.42 -7.02 7.62
N LEU A 68 14.51 -6.39 8.10
CA LEU A 68 15.18 -5.28 7.42
C LEU A 68 15.52 -5.58 5.96
N LEU A 69 15.86 -6.84 5.62
CA LEU A 69 16.20 -7.23 4.25
C LEU A 69 15.02 -7.10 3.29
N THR A 70 13.80 -7.26 3.81
CA THR A 70 12.56 -7.16 3.02
C THR A 70 12.04 -5.73 2.95
N PHE A 71 12.54 -4.84 3.82
CA PHE A 71 12.09 -3.47 3.97
C PHE A 71 12.17 -2.64 2.67
N PRO A 72 13.28 -2.62 1.90
CA PRO A 72 13.35 -1.81 0.68
C PRO A 72 12.29 -2.20 -0.36
N VAL A 73 12.03 -3.50 -0.50
CA VAL A 73 11.02 -4.02 -1.42
C VAL A 73 9.62 -3.65 -0.93
N ALA A 74 9.33 -3.84 0.36
CA ALA A 74 8.04 -3.46 0.94
C ALA A 74 7.72 -1.97 0.76
N TYR A 75 8.71 -1.10 0.95
CA TYR A 75 8.55 0.36 0.77
C TYR A 75 8.25 0.73 -0.66
N ILE A 76 9.09 0.29 -1.61
CA ILE A 76 8.89 0.61 -3.03
C ILE A 76 7.51 0.13 -3.51
N VAL A 77 7.12 -1.09 -3.13
CA VAL A 77 5.82 -1.64 -3.52
C VAL A 77 4.67 -0.88 -2.84
N GLY A 78 4.83 -0.48 -1.58
CA GLY A 78 3.84 0.32 -0.84
C GLY A 78 3.64 1.71 -1.45
N ASP A 79 4.74 2.37 -1.86
CA ASP A 79 4.72 3.66 -2.53
C ASP A 79 3.99 3.54 -3.87
N VAL A 80 4.36 2.57 -4.71
CA VAL A 80 3.66 2.29 -5.98
C VAL A 80 2.17 2.03 -5.75
N LEU A 81 1.84 1.26 -4.72
CA LEU A 81 0.45 0.93 -4.40
C LEU A 81 -0.36 2.17 -4.03
N THR A 82 0.20 3.08 -3.24
CA THR A 82 -0.49 4.31 -2.81
C THR A 82 -0.51 5.39 -3.89
N GLU A 83 0.56 5.56 -4.66
CA GLU A 83 0.66 6.57 -5.72
C GLU A 83 -0.15 6.21 -6.96
N VAL A 84 -0.07 4.96 -7.44
CA VAL A 84 -0.71 4.55 -8.69
C VAL A 84 -2.17 4.16 -8.49
N TYR A 85 -2.47 3.43 -7.40
CA TYR A 85 -3.80 2.87 -7.16
C TYR A 85 -4.61 3.63 -6.10
N GLY A 86 -3.97 4.58 -5.41
CA GLY A 86 -4.60 5.44 -4.43
C GLY A 86 -4.72 4.82 -3.03
N TYR A 87 -4.87 5.69 -2.04
CA TYR A 87 -4.90 5.34 -0.62
C TYR A 87 -5.98 4.32 -0.25
N ALA A 88 -7.19 4.43 -0.83
CA ALA A 88 -8.29 3.52 -0.53
C ALA A 88 -8.01 2.08 -1.02
N ALA A 89 -7.39 1.92 -2.19
CA ALA A 89 -6.99 0.60 -2.70
C ALA A 89 -5.82 0.04 -1.88
N ALA A 90 -4.83 0.87 -1.57
CA ALA A 90 -3.69 0.48 -0.74
C ALA A 90 -4.12 -0.07 0.62
N ARG A 91 -5.04 0.61 1.32
CA ARG A 91 -5.56 0.14 2.61
C ARG A 91 -6.24 -1.23 2.51
N ARG A 92 -7.03 -1.49 1.46
CA ARG A 92 -7.66 -2.81 1.25
C ARG A 92 -6.61 -3.90 1.07
N VAL A 93 -5.55 -3.62 0.32
CA VAL A 93 -4.45 -4.56 0.08
C VAL A 93 -3.63 -4.80 1.34
N ILE A 94 -3.42 -3.78 2.18
CA ILE A 94 -2.76 -3.95 3.48
C ILE A 94 -3.57 -4.88 4.39
N TRP A 95 -4.88 -4.66 4.51
CA TRP A 95 -5.76 -5.54 5.27
C TRP A 95 -5.77 -6.98 4.72
N LEU A 96 -5.82 -7.12 3.39
CA LEU A 96 -5.69 -8.42 2.74
C LEU A 96 -4.35 -9.09 3.11
N GLY A 97 -3.26 -8.35 3.09
CA GLY A 97 -1.94 -8.82 3.49
C GLY A 97 -1.90 -9.32 4.92
N PHE A 98 -2.49 -8.58 5.87
CA PHE A 98 -2.59 -9.03 7.26
C PHE A 98 -3.46 -10.28 7.43
N VAL A 99 -4.55 -10.42 6.67
CA VAL A 99 -5.37 -11.64 6.66
C VAL A 99 -4.59 -12.82 6.11
N CYS A 100 -3.89 -12.65 4.98
CA CYS A 100 -3.03 -13.69 4.42
C CYS A 100 -1.89 -14.08 5.38
N ASN A 101 -1.30 -13.10 6.07
CA ASN A 101 -0.28 -13.35 7.07
C ASN A 101 -0.83 -14.09 8.29
N ALA A 102 -2.02 -13.72 8.77
CA ALA A 102 -2.71 -14.47 9.83
C ALA A 102 -3.01 -15.92 9.43
N LEU A 103 -3.38 -16.15 8.16
CA LEU A 103 -3.56 -17.50 7.64
C LEU A 103 -2.24 -18.29 7.60
N ALA A 104 -1.14 -17.66 7.17
CA ALA A 104 0.18 -18.28 7.19
C ALA A 104 0.61 -18.65 8.62
N VAL A 105 0.55 -17.69 9.55
CA VAL A 105 0.85 -17.91 10.98
C VAL A 105 -0.06 -18.97 11.60
N GLY A 106 -1.36 -18.92 11.33
CA GLY A 106 -2.30 -19.93 11.81
C GLY A 106 -1.96 -21.33 11.31
N THR A 107 -1.50 -21.44 10.06
CA THR A 107 -1.01 -22.70 9.49
C THR A 107 0.26 -23.18 10.19
N TYR A 108 1.21 -22.29 10.49
CA TYR A 108 2.42 -22.63 11.23
C TYR A 108 2.10 -23.14 12.64
N GLN A 109 1.20 -22.46 13.36
CA GLN A 109 0.79 -22.87 14.69
C GLN A 109 0.03 -24.21 14.68
N LEU A 110 -0.87 -24.40 13.70
CA LEU A 110 -1.61 -25.65 13.56
C LEU A 110 -0.68 -26.83 13.25
N ALA A 111 0.26 -26.65 12.32
CA ALA A 111 1.23 -27.69 11.99
C ALA A 111 2.15 -28.04 13.18
N GLY A 112 2.52 -27.06 14.01
CA GLY A 112 3.29 -27.30 15.24
C GLY A 112 2.51 -27.98 16.37
N ALA A 113 1.17 -27.83 16.41
CA ALA A 113 0.33 -28.42 17.44
C ALA A 113 -0.06 -29.89 17.14
N LEU A 114 0.03 -30.31 15.88
CA LEU A 114 -0.26 -31.68 15.47
C LEU A 114 0.91 -32.62 15.82
N PRO A 115 0.63 -33.90 16.14
CA PRO A 115 1.68 -34.86 16.45
C PRO A 115 2.59 -35.06 15.24
N ALA A 116 3.89 -34.91 15.46
CA ALA A 116 4.89 -35.24 14.47
C ALA A 116 5.01 -36.76 14.25
N GLU A 117 5.46 -37.14 13.06
CA GLU A 117 5.85 -38.52 12.76
C GLU A 117 7.12 -38.88 13.56
N ALA A 118 7.25 -40.14 13.97
CA ALA A 118 8.25 -40.57 14.94
C ALA A 118 9.71 -40.36 14.50
N SER A 119 9.99 -40.32 13.19
CA SER A 119 11.31 -40.09 12.62
C SER A 119 11.58 -38.62 12.29
N TRP A 120 10.60 -37.72 12.47
CA TRP A 120 10.79 -36.29 12.24
C TRP A 120 11.47 -35.61 13.43
N ASP A 121 12.71 -35.16 13.24
CA ASP A 121 13.56 -34.53 14.26
C ASP A 121 13.52 -33.00 14.27
N GLY A 122 12.76 -32.40 13.34
CA GLY A 122 12.69 -30.95 13.14
C GLY A 122 11.94 -30.14 14.19
N GLY A 123 11.34 -30.77 15.21
CA GLY A 123 10.44 -30.11 16.16
C GLY A 123 11.06 -28.95 16.95
N ALA A 124 12.32 -29.09 17.35
CA ALA A 124 13.04 -28.01 18.06
C ALA A 124 13.29 -26.81 17.14
N ALA A 125 13.72 -27.04 15.90
CA ALA A 125 13.95 -25.97 14.92
C ALA A 125 12.64 -25.28 14.53
N TRP A 126 11.56 -26.06 14.37
CA TRP A 126 10.22 -25.57 14.12
C TRP A 126 9.77 -24.58 15.19
N SER A 127 9.80 -24.99 16.46
CA SER A 127 9.37 -24.18 17.60
C SER A 127 10.20 -22.89 17.72
N ARG A 128 11.52 -22.99 17.47
CA ARG A 128 12.43 -21.82 17.52
C ARG A 128 12.08 -20.74 16.50
N ILE A 129 11.62 -21.13 15.32
CA ILE A 129 11.28 -20.20 14.24
C ILE A 129 9.82 -19.75 14.36
N PHE A 130 8.89 -20.70 14.44
CA PHE A 130 7.48 -20.41 14.22
C PHE A 130 6.73 -19.96 15.47
N ASP A 131 7.13 -20.34 16.69
CA ASP A 131 6.42 -19.93 17.92
C ASP A 131 6.45 -18.41 18.14
N ALA A 132 7.44 -17.72 17.57
CA ALA A 132 7.55 -16.27 17.64
C ALA A 132 6.61 -15.54 16.67
N THR A 133 6.15 -16.21 15.61
CA THR A 133 5.41 -15.59 14.51
C THR A 133 4.05 -14.98 14.89
N PRO A 134 3.25 -15.53 15.84
CA PRO A 134 2.02 -14.87 16.30
C PRO A 134 2.29 -13.52 16.94
N ARG A 135 3.36 -13.42 17.74
CA ARG A 135 3.81 -12.17 18.35
C ARG A 135 4.21 -11.14 17.30
N LEU A 136 4.93 -11.57 16.25
CA LEU A 136 5.42 -10.69 15.19
C LEU A 136 4.27 -10.15 14.33
N LEU A 137 3.29 -11.01 14.02
CA LEU A 137 2.05 -10.61 13.36
C LEU A 137 1.30 -9.56 14.17
N VAL A 138 1.12 -9.76 15.48
CA VAL A 138 0.43 -8.80 16.35
C VAL A 138 1.22 -7.50 16.43
N ALA A 139 2.54 -7.56 16.60
CA ALA A 139 3.40 -6.39 16.64
C ALA A 139 3.31 -5.56 15.35
N SER A 140 3.37 -6.20 14.18
CA SER A 140 3.27 -5.50 12.89
C SER A 140 1.88 -4.92 12.64
N LEU A 141 0.81 -5.62 13.04
CA LEU A 141 -0.55 -5.09 12.99
C LEU A 141 -0.72 -3.88 13.90
N CYS A 142 -0.22 -3.94 15.14
CA CYS A 142 -0.23 -2.81 16.07
C CYS A 142 0.56 -1.63 15.52
N ALA A 143 1.76 -1.86 14.97
CA ALA A 143 2.57 -0.81 14.35
C ALA A 143 1.82 -0.13 13.19
N TYR A 144 1.17 -0.92 12.33
CA TYR A 144 0.35 -0.38 11.25
C TYR A 144 -0.83 0.45 11.78
N LEU A 145 -1.57 -0.04 12.76
CA LEU A 145 -2.71 0.68 13.34
C LEU A 145 -2.27 2.00 13.97
N VAL A 146 -1.20 2.00 14.77
CA VAL A 146 -0.66 3.22 15.39
C VAL A 146 -0.19 4.21 14.31
N GLY A 147 0.52 3.73 13.29
CA GLY A 147 0.95 4.55 12.15
C GLY A 147 -0.23 5.17 11.39
N GLU A 148 -1.26 4.38 11.11
CA GLU A 148 -2.47 4.82 10.42
C GLU A 148 -3.27 5.85 11.26
N PHE A 149 -3.37 5.65 12.57
CA PHE A 149 -3.99 6.62 13.48
C PHE A 149 -3.19 7.92 13.55
N ALA A 150 -1.86 7.85 13.66
CA ALA A 150 -1.00 9.03 13.65
C ALA A 150 -1.12 9.81 12.33
N ASN A 151 -1.06 9.10 11.20
CA ASN A 151 -1.23 9.68 9.86
C ASN A 151 -2.60 10.37 9.73
N SER A 152 -3.68 9.68 10.09
CA SER A 152 -5.04 10.21 10.04
C SER A 152 -5.24 11.41 10.97
N TYR A 153 -4.67 11.36 12.18
CA TYR A 153 -4.71 12.45 13.16
C TYR A 153 -3.97 13.70 12.64
N VAL A 154 -2.76 13.53 12.09
CA VAL A 154 -2.00 14.62 11.45
C VAL A 154 -2.81 15.22 10.31
N LEU A 155 -3.40 14.39 9.45
CA LEU A 155 -4.21 14.85 8.33
C LEU A 155 -5.46 15.60 8.79
N ALA A 156 -6.13 15.13 9.85
CA ALA A 156 -7.29 15.79 10.44
C ALA A 156 -6.92 17.13 11.11
N ARG A 157 -5.84 17.17 11.88
CA ARG A 157 -5.32 18.39 12.51
C ARG A 157 -4.91 19.43 11.48
N LEU A 158 -4.22 19.02 10.41
CA LEU A 158 -3.88 19.91 9.30
C LEU A 158 -5.12 20.44 8.59
N LYS A 159 -6.15 19.61 8.40
CA LYS A 159 -7.43 20.05 7.80
C LYS A 159 -8.16 21.09 8.65
N VAL A 160 -8.14 20.93 9.98
CA VAL A 160 -8.71 21.90 10.93
C VAL A 160 -7.86 23.18 11.00
N LEU A 161 -6.54 23.05 11.05
CA LEU A 161 -5.61 24.18 11.13
C LEU A 161 -5.54 25.02 9.84
N THR A 162 -5.86 24.44 8.68
CA THR A 162 -5.79 25.13 7.39
C THR A 162 -7.14 25.62 6.88
N GLU A 163 -8.25 25.37 7.59
CA GLU A 163 -9.62 25.69 7.16
C GLU A 163 -9.93 25.27 5.71
N GLY A 164 -9.21 24.26 5.20
CA GLY A 164 -9.29 23.80 3.81
C GLY A 164 -8.65 24.71 2.73
N ARG A 165 -7.84 25.73 3.07
CA ARG A 165 -7.42 26.78 2.12
C ARG A 165 -5.97 26.78 1.62
N TRP A 166 -5.01 26.08 2.24
CA TRP A 166 -3.58 26.21 1.83
C TRP A 166 -2.86 24.88 1.60
N LEU A 167 -2.70 24.52 0.32
CA LEU A 167 -1.95 23.34 -0.16
C LEU A 167 -0.41 23.47 -0.05
N TRP A 168 0.12 24.70 0.09
CA TRP A 168 1.56 25.01 -0.03
C TRP A 168 2.40 24.78 1.23
N THR A 169 1.78 24.68 2.41
CA THR A 169 2.51 24.43 3.66
C THR A 169 3.08 23.02 3.72
N ARG A 170 2.56 22.07 2.91
CA ARG A 170 3.08 20.69 2.81
C ARG A 170 4.46 20.59 2.16
N THR A 171 4.84 21.53 1.30
CA THR A 171 6.12 21.45 0.57
C THR A 171 7.28 22.00 1.38
N ILE A 172 7.07 23.06 2.17
CA ILE A 172 8.13 23.72 2.96
C ILE A 172 8.43 22.94 4.25
N SER A 173 7.43 22.30 4.87
CA SER A 173 7.62 21.45 6.05
C SER A 173 8.31 20.12 5.74
N SER A 174 8.19 19.61 4.50
CA SER A 174 8.90 18.41 4.03
C SER A 174 10.42 18.59 4.05
N THR A 175 10.91 19.77 3.65
CA THR A 175 12.36 20.06 3.55
C THR A 175 13.02 20.28 4.91
N LEU A 176 12.29 20.84 5.89
CA LEU A 176 12.83 21.11 7.24
C LEU A 176 12.87 19.87 8.13
N ILE A 177 11.92 18.95 7.99
CA ILE A 177 11.87 17.71 8.77
C ILE A 177 12.76 16.63 8.12
N GLY A 178 12.85 16.60 6.78
CA GLY A 178 13.68 15.63 6.05
C GLY A 178 15.20 15.85 6.15
N GLN A 179 15.66 16.98 6.70
CA GLN A 179 17.09 17.25 6.94
C GLN A 179 17.45 17.23 8.44
N GLY A 180 16.48 17.03 9.34
CA GLY A 180 16.68 17.05 10.78
C GLY A 180 16.56 15.68 11.46
N LEU A 181 16.28 14.62 10.70
CA LEU A 181 16.17 13.23 11.14
C LEU A 181 17.27 12.38 10.51
#